data_AF-A0A957MCH3-F1
#
_entry.id   AF-A0A957MCH3-F1
#
_cell.length_a   1.000
_cell.length_b   1.000
_cell.length_c   1.000
_cell.angle_alpha   90.00
_cell.angle_beta   90.00
_cell.angle_gamma   90.00
#
_symmetry.space_group_name_H-M   'P 1'
#
loop_
_entity.id
_entity.type
_entity.pdbx_description
1 polymer ?
#
loop_
_entity_poly.entity_id
_entity_poly.type
_entity_poly.pdbx_seq_one_letter_code
_entity_poly.pdbx_strand_id
1 'polypeptide(L)'
;ILGIEAGIPDDLYDQFNATGTSHVIVISGSNVALIAGVIMALMVRLVGGKRAVWFTVAGIACYALLVGGDAAVMRAAVMGSLAVIATGLHRRSTGLVSLGAACALMTLLNPLALWDVGLQLSSAATAGLMLVAPGMIAGFRRFLAGLHMERVSRGPVGSFFEESVMVTLAANITTLPLVVLYFGRLSIVSLLTNVLILPAQPPIMLAGSGGVVAGMAGLEPIGQAILALPWLCLAWTVNIVQWTASLPGASLEIAGFGLPAMLATYAAIAVVKERSRLQRLGDRFRAWAAHDWWQRLVSPAAVSGLALTTILAWSAGSALPDGRLHLWFLDVGQGDGILIQTPSGRQVLIDGGASPEALFSELGAVMPFWDRTIDLLLLTHPDGDHMAAQAEIPARYQVTQAIHTAHAAQHPDETLW
;
A
#
# COMPACT_ATOMS: atom_id res chain seq x y z
N ILE A 1 -6.63 -30.21 7.02
CA ILE A 1 -7.03 -28.83 6.68
C ILE A 1 -7.22 -28.79 5.17
N LEU A 2 -8.34 -28.26 4.68
CA LEU A 2 -8.56 -28.08 3.24
C LEU A 2 -7.84 -26.80 2.78
N GLY A 3 -7.17 -26.83 1.62
CA GLY A 3 -6.45 -25.66 1.09
C GLY A 3 -4.97 -25.55 1.47
N ILE A 4 -4.30 -26.68 1.76
CA ILE A 4 -2.85 -26.69 2.03
C ILE A 4 -2.09 -26.55 0.71
N GLU A 5 -1.18 -25.57 0.63
CA GLU A 5 -0.37 -25.28 -0.56
C GLU A 5 0.84 -26.21 -0.73
N ALA A 6 1.24 -26.93 0.33
CA ALA A 6 2.45 -27.78 0.38
C ALA A 6 2.49 -28.96 -0.62
N GLY A 7 1.44 -29.19 -1.41
CA GLY A 7 1.37 -30.23 -2.43
C GLY A 7 1.60 -29.74 -3.87
N ILE A 8 1.80 -28.43 -4.07
CA ILE A 8 1.97 -27.83 -5.40
C ILE A 8 3.48 -27.68 -5.69
N PRO A 9 3.99 -28.25 -6.79
CA PRO A 9 5.38 -28.02 -7.22
C PRO A 9 5.69 -26.54 -7.43
N ASP A 10 6.89 -26.09 -7.03
CA ASP A 10 7.29 -24.67 -7.10
C ASP A 10 7.23 -24.12 -8.54
N ASP A 11 7.59 -24.95 -9.53
CA ASP A 11 7.53 -24.58 -10.95
C ASP A 11 6.10 -24.31 -11.43
N LEU A 12 5.13 -25.09 -10.94
CA LEU A 12 3.73 -24.86 -11.23
C LEU A 12 3.23 -23.61 -10.52
N TYR A 13 3.62 -23.39 -9.27
CA TYR A 13 3.26 -22.19 -8.51
C TYR A 13 3.76 -20.91 -9.20
N ASP A 14 4.98 -20.93 -9.74
CA ASP A 14 5.53 -19.83 -10.54
C ASP A 14 4.74 -19.57 -11.82
N GLN A 15 4.23 -20.61 -12.48
CA GLN A 15 3.36 -20.45 -13.65
C GLN A 15 2.00 -19.82 -13.29
N PHE A 16 1.43 -20.17 -12.14
CA PHE A 16 0.24 -19.50 -11.61
C PHE A 16 0.50 -18.03 -11.29
N ASN A 17 1.68 -17.70 -10.77
CA ASN A 17 2.10 -16.31 -10.53
C ASN A 17 2.31 -15.55 -11.86
N ALA A 18 2.99 -16.15 -12.83
CA ALA A 18 3.26 -15.55 -14.14
C ALA A 18 1.98 -15.25 -14.94
N THR A 19 0.96 -16.12 -14.80
CA THR A 19 -0.35 -15.94 -15.42
C THR A 19 -1.31 -15.10 -14.56
N GLY A 20 -0.91 -14.64 -13.38
CA GLY A 20 -1.75 -13.86 -12.48
C GLY A 20 -2.99 -14.62 -11.97
N THR A 21 -2.90 -15.95 -11.87
CA THR A 21 -3.99 -16.84 -11.46
C THR A 21 -3.75 -17.51 -10.09
N SER A 22 -2.72 -17.10 -9.36
CA SER A 22 -2.45 -17.57 -7.99
C SER A 22 -3.61 -17.33 -7.01
N HIS A 23 -4.41 -16.28 -7.23
CA HIS A 23 -5.62 -16.01 -6.46
C HIS A 23 -6.74 -17.07 -6.62
N VAL A 24 -6.61 -18.00 -7.57
CA VAL A 24 -7.52 -19.13 -7.76
C VAL A 24 -7.11 -20.35 -6.92
N ILE A 25 -5.80 -20.50 -6.66
CA ILE A 25 -5.28 -21.52 -5.74
C ILE A 25 -5.70 -21.18 -4.31
N VAL A 26 -5.58 -19.90 -3.95
CA VAL A 26 -6.04 -19.39 -2.65
C VAL A 26 -7.56 -19.30 -2.63
N ILE A 27 -8.18 -19.67 -1.52
CA ILE A 27 -9.64 -19.72 -1.43
C ILE A 27 -10.23 -18.31 -1.54
N SER A 28 -11.00 -18.11 -2.60
CA SER A 28 -11.54 -16.82 -2.99
C SER A 28 -12.91 -16.52 -2.37
N GLY A 29 -13.33 -15.26 -2.41
CA GLY A 29 -14.66 -14.86 -1.92
C GLY A 29 -15.82 -15.47 -2.69
N SER A 30 -15.65 -15.75 -3.99
CA SER A 30 -16.65 -16.43 -4.82
C SER A 30 -16.87 -17.88 -4.38
N ASN A 31 -15.82 -18.53 -3.86
CA ASN A 31 -15.90 -19.88 -3.32
C ASN A 31 -16.81 -19.92 -2.08
N VAL A 32 -16.60 -19.00 -1.15
CA VAL A 32 -17.48 -18.87 0.03
C VAL A 32 -18.91 -18.52 -0.36
N ALA A 33 -19.10 -17.61 -1.33
CA ALA A 33 -20.42 -17.21 -1.81
C ALA A 33 -21.18 -18.37 -2.49
N LEU A 34 -20.50 -19.19 -3.29
CA LEU A 34 -21.12 -20.35 -3.94
C LEU A 34 -21.57 -21.38 -2.90
N ILE A 35 -20.71 -21.70 -1.93
CA ILE A 35 -21.04 -22.63 -0.84
C ILE A 35 -22.21 -22.09 0.00
N ALA A 36 -22.17 -20.80 0.36
CA ALA A 36 -23.26 -20.14 1.06
C ALA A 36 -24.59 -20.26 0.29
N GLY A 37 -24.57 -20.03 -1.03
CA GLY A 37 -25.73 -20.14 -1.89
C GLY A 37 -26.30 -21.55 -1.95
N VAL A 38 -25.46 -22.58 -2.04
CA VAL A 38 -25.87 -23.99 -2.04
C VAL A 38 -26.47 -24.39 -0.69
N ILE A 39 -25.81 -24.04 0.42
CA ILE A 39 -26.32 -24.32 1.77
C ILE A 39 -27.65 -23.62 1.97
N MET A 40 -27.77 -22.35 1.57
CA MET A 40 -29.02 -21.58 1.65
C MET A 40 -30.12 -22.25 0.83
N ALA A 41 -29.88 -22.60 -0.43
CA ALA A 41 -30.87 -23.24 -1.29
C ALA A 41 -31.37 -24.58 -0.72
N LEU A 42 -30.47 -25.37 -0.13
CA LEU A 42 -30.81 -26.63 0.52
C LEU A 42 -31.61 -26.39 1.81
N MET A 43 -31.14 -25.51 2.68
CA MET A 43 -31.77 -25.23 3.97
C MET A 43 -33.14 -24.55 3.83
N VAL A 44 -33.33 -23.71 2.81
CA VAL A 44 -34.64 -23.11 2.50
C VAL A 44 -35.67 -24.20 2.20
N ARG A 45 -35.28 -25.27 1.49
CA ARG A 45 -36.15 -26.41 1.19
C ARG A 45 -36.44 -27.30 2.39
N LEU A 46 -35.47 -27.47 3.29
CA LEU A 46 -35.58 -28.39 4.44
C LEU A 46 -36.24 -27.76 5.67
N VAL A 47 -35.90 -26.52 6.01
CA VAL A 47 -36.23 -25.91 7.31
C VAL A 47 -37.00 -24.59 7.19
N GLY A 48 -37.22 -24.12 5.96
CA GLY A 48 -37.92 -22.87 5.65
C GLY A 48 -37.02 -21.62 5.71
N GLY A 49 -37.44 -20.55 5.02
CA GLY A 49 -36.57 -19.41 4.69
C GLY A 49 -35.95 -18.67 5.89
N LYS A 50 -36.69 -18.46 6.99
CA LYS A 50 -36.17 -17.72 8.16
C LYS A 50 -35.14 -18.52 8.97
N ARG A 51 -35.31 -19.84 9.08
CA ARG A 51 -34.36 -20.70 9.81
C ARG A 51 -33.14 -21.02 8.96
N ALA A 52 -33.31 -21.11 7.63
CA ALA A 52 -32.22 -21.37 6.69
C ALA A 52 -31.06 -20.37 6.83
N VAL A 53 -31.35 -19.09 7.08
CA VAL A 53 -30.35 -18.03 7.31
C VAL A 53 -29.34 -18.42 8.39
N TRP A 54 -29.80 -18.89 9.55
CA TRP A 54 -28.93 -19.25 10.66
C TRP A 54 -28.09 -20.49 10.37
N PHE A 55 -28.68 -21.50 9.72
CA PHE A 55 -27.93 -22.69 9.29
C PHE A 55 -26.89 -22.35 8.22
N THR A 56 -27.18 -21.42 7.30
CA THR A 56 -26.23 -20.96 6.31
C THR A 56 -25.08 -20.19 6.95
N VAL A 57 -25.35 -19.28 7.90
CA VAL A 57 -24.28 -18.57 8.63
C VAL A 57 -23.40 -19.55 9.41
N ALA A 58 -24.01 -20.52 10.10
CA ALA A 58 -23.26 -21.58 10.78
C ALA A 58 -22.43 -22.44 9.80
N GLY A 59 -22.98 -22.76 8.63
CA GLY A 59 -22.30 -23.50 7.58
C GLY A 59 -21.11 -22.73 6.99
N ILE A 60 -21.25 -21.43 6.76
CA ILE A 60 -20.15 -20.55 6.33
C ILE A 60 -19.05 -20.51 7.39
N ALA A 61 -19.39 -20.36 8.67
CA ALA A 61 -18.43 -20.36 9.76
C ALA A 61 -17.68 -21.70 9.87
N CYS A 62 -18.40 -22.82 9.76
CA CYS A 62 -17.82 -24.16 9.75
C CYS A 62 -16.85 -24.33 8.57
N TYR A 63 -17.25 -23.91 7.35
CA TYR A 63 -16.38 -23.95 6.18
C TYR A 63 -15.11 -23.12 6.39
N ALA A 64 -15.22 -21.91 6.93
CA ALA A 64 -14.07 -21.05 7.19
C ALA A 64 -13.08 -21.70 8.18
N LEU A 65 -13.58 -22.40 9.20
CA LEU A 65 -12.75 -23.15 10.16
C LEU A 65 -12.11 -24.39 9.54
N LEU A 66 -12.84 -25.14 8.72
CA LEU A 66 -12.33 -26.35 8.04
C LEU A 66 -11.17 -26.05 7.07
N VAL A 67 -11.22 -24.86 6.48
CA VAL A 67 -10.20 -24.32 5.58
C VAL A 67 -8.97 -23.77 6.32
N GLY A 68 -9.03 -23.63 7.65
CA GLY A 68 -7.91 -23.16 8.45
C GLY A 68 -7.91 -21.66 8.73
N GLY A 69 -9.01 -20.95 8.42
CA GLY A 69 -9.23 -19.59 8.88
C GLY A 69 -8.30 -18.53 8.27
N ASP A 70 -7.80 -18.76 7.05
CA ASP A 70 -7.00 -17.77 6.33
C ASP A 70 -7.74 -16.43 6.19
N ALA A 71 -6.99 -15.33 6.22
CA ALA A 71 -7.51 -13.97 6.24
C ALA A 71 -8.48 -13.72 5.08
N ALA A 72 -8.20 -14.24 3.88
CA ALA A 72 -9.10 -14.14 2.72
C ALA A 72 -10.46 -14.80 2.94
N VAL A 73 -10.45 -15.99 3.53
CA VAL A 73 -11.64 -16.79 3.81
C VAL A 73 -12.47 -16.13 4.89
N MET A 74 -11.82 -15.56 5.91
CA MET A 74 -12.54 -14.95 7.02
C MET A 74 -13.34 -13.71 6.61
N ARG A 75 -12.82 -12.85 5.74
CA ARG A 75 -13.59 -11.68 5.25
C ARG A 75 -14.73 -12.12 4.33
N ALA A 76 -14.48 -13.08 3.44
CA ALA A 76 -15.52 -13.63 2.60
C ALA A 76 -16.64 -14.27 3.43
N ALA A 77 -16.28 -14.96 4.52
CA ALA A 77 -17.24 -15.53 5.47
C ALA A 77 -18.05 -14.44 6.20
N VAL A 78 -17.41 -13.36 6.66
CA VAL A 78 -18.09 -12.22 7.29
C VAL A 78 -19.02 -11.53 6.31
N MET A 79 -18.55 -11.17 5.11
CA MET A 79 -19.36 -10.53 4.07
C MET A 79 -20.53 -11.41 3.63
N GLY A 80 -20.27 -12.71 3.40
CA GLY A 80 -21.29 -13.69 3.04
C GLY A 80 -22.35 -13.83 4.13
N SER A 81 -21.94 -13.89 5.40
CA SER A 81 -22.85 -13.94 6.54
C SER A 81 -23.72 -12.69 6.63
N LEU A 82 -23.13 -11.50 6.48
CA LEU A 82 -23.87 -10.23 6.45
C LEU A 82 -24.88 -10.18 5.30
N ALA A 83 -24.50 -10.66 4.11
CA ALA A 83 -25.39 -10.71 2.94
C ALA A 83 -26.58 -11.66 3.17
N VAL A 84 -26.34 -12.84 3.74
CA VAL A 84 -27.38 -13.82 4.06
C VAL A 84 -28.33 -13.30 5.15
N ILE A 85 -27.80 -12.67 6.20
CA ILE A 85 -28.60 -12.03 7.26
C ILE A 85 -29.46 -10.89 6.68
N ALA A 86 -28.89 -10.03 5.84
CA ALA A 86 -29.63 -8.94 5.20
C ALA A 86 -30.78 -9.45 4.33
N THR A 87 -30.54 -10.54 3.60
CA THR A 87 -31.58 -11.21 2.79
C THR A 87 -32.70 -11.75 3.68
N GLY A 88 -32.36 -12.38 4.82
CA GLY A 88 -33.33 -12.83 5.81
C GLY A 88 -34.17 -11.70 6.42
N LEU A 89 -33.56 -10.54 6.63
CA LEU A 89 -34.21 -9.34 7.14
C LEU A 89 -34.95 -8.53 6.07
N HIS A 90 -34.99 -9.00 4.81
CA HIS A 90 -35.58 -8.30 3.67
C HIS A 90 -35.01 -6.88 3.47
N ARG A 91 -33.75 -6.67 3.87
CA ARG A 91 -33.04 -5.40 3.70
C ARG A 91 -32.11 -5.48 2.49
N ARG A 92 -32.03 -4.37 1.74
CA ARG A 92 -31.02 -4.22 0.69
C ARG A 92 -29.67 -3.97 1.35
N SER A 93 -28.78 -4.96 1.35
CA SER A 93 -27.37 -4.72 1.67
C SER A 93 -26.69 -4.15 0.43
N THR A 94 -26.09 -2.97 0.54
CA THR A 94 -25.17 -2.46 -0.47
C THR A 94 -23.80 -3.11 -0.24
N GLY A 95 -23.19 -3.66 -1.30
CA GLY A 95 -21.91 -4.39 -1.19
C GLY A 95 -20.79 -3.58 -0.53
N LEU A 96 -20.79 -2.26 -0.70
CA LEU A 96 -19.86 -1.34 -0.03
C LEU A 96 -20.04 -1.27 1.49
N VAL A 97 -21.27 -1.35 1.99
CA VAL A 97 -21.55 -1.35 3.43
C VAL A 97 -21.10 -2.67 4.05
N SER A 98 -21.33 -3.78 3.36
CA SER A 98 -20.81 -5.09 3.77
C SER A 98 -19.28 -5.14 3.77
N LEU A 99 -18.63 -4.53 2.77
CA LEU A 99 -17.17 -4.41 2.71
C LEU A 99 -16.64 -3.58 3.89
N GLY A 100 -17.21 -2.39 4.13
CA GLY A 100 -16.80 -1.53 5.25
C GLY A 100 -16.99 -2.19 6.61
N ALA A 101 -18.13 -2.87 6.82
CA ALA A 101 -18.38 -3.63 8.04
C ALA A 101 -17.40 -4.80 8.23
N ALA A 102 -17.06 -5.51 7.15
CA ALA A 102 -16.08 -6.59 7.20
C ALA A 102 -14.68 -6.06 7.54
N CYS A 103 -14.22 -4.99 6.89
CA CYS A 103 -12.95 -4.34 7.22
C CYS A 103 -12.93 -3.88 8.69
N ALA A 104 -13.98 -3.19 9.15
CA ALA A 104 -14.06 -2.72 10.53
C ALA A 104 -14.01 -3.87 11.55
N LEU A 105 -14.76 -4.96 11.31
CA LEU A 105 -14.76 -6.12 12.19
C LEU A 105 -13.39 -6.82 12.21
N MET A 106 -12.75 -6.98 11.06
CA MET A 106 -11.42 -7.58 10.98
C MET A 106 -10.36 -6.74 11.67
N THR A 107 -10.39 -5.41 11.49
CA THR A 107 -9.46 -4.50 12.17
C THR A 107 -9.70 -4.48 13.68
N LEU A 108 -10.95 -4.66 14.14
CA LEU A 108 -11.27 -4.77 15.57
C LEU A 108 -10.66 -6.03 16.19
N LEU A 109 -10.67 -7.15 15.47
CA LEU A 109 -10.09 -8.43 15.92
C LEU A 109 -8.55 -8.42 15.82
N ASN A 110 -8.02 -7.84 14.75
CA ASN A 110 -6.58 -7.72 14.53
C ASN A 110 -6.26 -6.38 13.82
N PRO A 111 -5.69 -5.40 14.53
CA PRO A 111 -5.30 -4.12 13.94
C PRO A 111 -4.32 -4.26 12.78
N LEU A 112 -3.48 -5.30 12.79
CA LEU A 112 -2.50 -5.57 11.74
C LEU A 112 -3.14 -6.15 10.47
N ALA A 113 -4.43 -6.51 10.50
CA ALA A 113 -5.13 -7.02 9.32
C ALA A 113 -5.10 -6.02 8.16
N LEU A 114 -5.01 -4.70 8.41
CA LEU A 114 -4.91 -3.68 7.36
C LEU A 114 -3.62 -3.78 6.53
N TRP A 115 -2.56 -4.37 7.09
CA TRP A 115 -1.29 -4.58 6.41
C TRP A 115 -1.23 -5.92 5.66
N ASP A 116 -2.27 -6.75 5.77
CA ASP A 116 -2.38 -7.99 5.00
C ASP A 116 -2.61 -7.67 3.52
N VAL A 117 -1.68 -8.12 2.67
CA VAL A 117 -1.75 -7.92 1.21
C VAL A 117 -3.02 -8.53 0.64
N GLY A 118 -3.44 -9.68 1.16
CA GLY A 118 -4.70 -10.31 0.78
C GLY A 118 -5.90 -9.41 1.04
N LEU A 119 -5.96 -8.75 2.21
CA LEU A 119 -7.06 -7.85 2.58
C LEU A 119 -7.15 -6.70 1.62
N GLN A 120 -6.01 -6.09 1.32
CA GLN A 120 -5.94 -4.96 0.41
C GLN A 120 -6.40 -5.35 -0.99
N LEU A 121 -5.89 -6.47 -1.53
CA LEU A 121 -6.27 -6.94 -2.87
C LEU A 121 -7.74 -7.34 -2.98
N SER A 122 -8.26 -8.10 -2.00
CA SER A 122 -9.66 -8.55 -2.00
C SER A 122 -10.63 -7.37 -1.81
N SER A 123 -10.28 -6.41 -0.97
CA SER A 123 -11.08 -5.20 -0.74
C SER A 123 -11.05 -4.28 -1.96
N ALA A 124 -9.88 -4.13 -2.60
CA ALA A 124 -9.74 -3.36 -3.84
C ALA A 124 -10.54 -4.00 -4.99
N ALA A 125 -10.50 -5.32 -5.15
CA ALA A 125 -11.31 -6.04 -6.14
C ALA A 125 -12.81 -5.82 -5.91
N THR A 126 -13.28 -5.97 -4.67
CA THR A 126 -14.69 -5.78 -4.30
C THR A 126 -15.13 -4.32 -4.51
N ALA A 127 -14.29 -3.36 -4.10
CA ALA A 127 -14.56 -1.94 -4.32
C ALA A 127 -14.59 -1.61 -5.82
N GLY A 128 -13.68 -2.18 -6.61
CA GLY A 128 -13.64 -2.04 -8.07
C GLY A 128 -14.90 -2.57 -8.73
N LEU A 129 -15.36 -3.76 -8.34
CA LEU A 129 -16.63 -4.33 -8.79
C LEU A 129 -17.81 -3.40 -8.49
N MET A 130 -17.88 -2.83 -7.29
CA MET A 130 -19.02 -2.01 -6.88
C MET A 130 -18.98 -0.58 -7.43
N LEU A 131 -17.78 0.00 -7.58
CA LEU A 131 -17.60 1.41 -7.94
C LEU A 131 -17.26 1.63 -9.42
N VAL A 132 -16.50 0.73 -10.03
CA VAL A 132 -15.94 0.91 -11.38
C VAL A 132 -16.72 0.12 -12.42
N ALA A 133 -17.10 -1.13 -12.12
CA ALA A 133 -17.77 -2.01 -13.09
C ALA A 133 -19.07 -1.42 -13.69
N PRO A 134 -19.99 -0.80 -12.91
CA PRO A 134 -21.22 -0.24 -13.50
C PRO A 134 -20.94 0.87 -14.52
N GLY A 135 -19.92 1.70 -14.28
CA GLY A 135 -19.50 2.76 -15.18
C GLY A 135 -18.87 2.21 -16.47
N MET A 136 -18.07 1.15 -16.35
CA MET A 136 -17.47 0.47 -17.49
C MET A 136 -18.51 -0.21 -18.38
N ILE A 137 -19.47 -0.93 -17.78
CA ILE A 137 -20.60 -1.55 -18.50
C ILE A 137 -21.38 -0.47 -19.27
N ALA A 138 -21.74 0.63 -18.60
CA ALA A 138 -22.47 1.72 -19.25
C ALA A 138 -21.66 2.39 -20.40
N GLY A 139 -20.36 2.57 -20.21
CA GLY A 139 -19.46 3.10 -21.24
C GLY A 139 -19.33 2.18 -22.44
N PHE A 140 -19.17 0.87 -22.20
CA PHE A 140 -19.05 -0.15 -23.24
C PHE A 140 -20.34 -0.27 -24.07
N ARG A 141 -21.52 -0.24 -23.43
CA ARG A 141 -22.81 -0.20 -24.14
C ARG A 141 -22.95 1.02 -25.04
N ARG A 142 -22.53 2.20 -24.57
CA ARG A 142 -22.52 3.43 -25.39
C ARG A 142 -21.59 3.31 -26.58
N PHE A 143 -20.42 2.71 -26.40
CA PHE A 143 -19.46 2.47 -27.47
C PHE A 143 -20.03 1.51 -28.54
N LEU A 144 -20.61 0.38 -28.11
CA LEU A 144 -21.25 -0.57 -29.02
C LEU A 144 -22.45 0.02 -29.77
N ALA A 145 -23.22 0.89 -29.12
CA ALA A 145 -24.32 1.63 -29.75
C ALA A 145 -23.80 2.57 -30.86
N GLY A 146 -22.67 3.25 -30.64
CA GLY A 146 -22.02 4.10 -31.66
C GLY A 146 -21.53 3.31 -32.88
N LEU A 147 -21.18 2.03 -32.71
CA LEU A 147 -20.75 1.13 -33.79
C LEU A 147 -21.91 0.41 -34.50
N HIS A 148 -23.18 0.73 -34.16
CA HIS A 148 -24.38 0.04 -34.66
C HIS A 148 -24.38 -1.49 -34.43
N MET A 149 -23.59 -1.99 -33.48
CA MET A 149 -23.49 -3.42 -33.15
C MET A 149 -24.40 -3.83 -31.98
N GLU A 150 -25.57 -3.20 -31.86
CA GLU A 150 -26.51 -3.45 -30.77
C GLU A 150 -27.02 -4.91 -30.72
N ARG A 151 -27.02 -5.62 -31.86
CA ARG A 151 -27.46 -7.02 -31.94
C ARG A 151 -26.57 -7.99 -31.14
N VAL A 152 -25.30 -7.65 -30.91
CA VAL A 152 -24.36 -8.49 -30.14
C VAL A 152 -24.58 -8.35 -28.63
N SER A 153 -24.98 -7.17 -28.14
CA SER A 153 -25.20 -6.89 -26.70
C SER A 153 -26.65 -7.20 -26.24
N ARG A 154 -27.65 -7.20 -27.13
CA ARG A 154 -29.06 -7.44 -26.77
C ARG A 154 -29.43 -8.90 -26.47
N GLY A 155 -28.60 -9.88 -26.84
CA GLY A 155 -28.86 -11.28 -26.52
C GLY A 155 -28.54 -11.61 -25.05
N PRO A 156 -29.28 -12.53 -24.39
CA PRO A 156 -28.99 -12.92 -23.00
C PRO A 156 -27.55 -13.41 -22.82
N VAL A 157 -27.00 -14.12 -23.82
CA VAL A 157 -25.61 -14.57 -23.86
C VAL A 157 -24.62 -13.39 -23.97
N GLY A 158 -24.91 -12.41 -24.81
CA GLY A 158 -24.08 -11.22 -24.97
C GLY A 158 -24.02 -10.37 -23.69
N SER A 159 -25.16 -10.21 -23.01
CA SER A 159 -25.23 -9.47 -21.74
C SER A 159 -24.44 -10.14 -20.61
N PHE A 160 -24.44 -11.48 -20.55
CA PHE A 160 -23.69 -12.22 -19.54
C PHE A 160 -22.18 -12.15 -19.77
N PHE A 161 -21.75 -12.27 -21.03
CA PHE A 161 -20.33 -12.09 -21.40
C PHE A 161 -19.86 -10.67 -21.13
N GLU A 162 -20.66 -9.67 -21.50
CA GLU A 162 -20.38 -8.26 -21.23
C GLU A 162 -20.18 -8.00 -19.73
N GLU A 163 -21.13 -8.45 -18.91
CA GLU A 163 -21.08 -8.25 -17.47
C GLU A 163 -19.87 -8.98 -16.86
N SER A 164 -19.62 -10.24 -17.24
CA SER A 164 -18.50 -11.02 -16.72
C SER A 164 -17.14 -10.42 -17.07
N VAL A 165 -16.95 -9.99 -18.33
CA VAL A 165 -15.69 -9.38 -18.78
C VAL A 165 -15.48 -8.02 -18.14
N MET A 166 -16.51 -7.17 -18.08
CA MET A 166 -16.39 -5.84 -17.46
C MET A 166 -16.15 -5.91 -15.95
N VAL A 167 -16.80 -6.85 -15.25
CA VAL A 167 -16.57 -7.11 -13.82
C VAL A 167 -15.12 -7.55 -13.58
N THR A 168 -14.62 -8.49 -14.38
CA THR A 168 -13.24 -8.98 -14.27
C THR A 168 -12.23 -7.87 -14.57
N LEU A 169 -12.48 -7.07 -15.61
CA LEU A 169 -11.61 -5.95 -15.98
C LEU A 169 -11.62 -4.85 -14.91
N ALA A 170 -12.78 -4.55 -14.32
CA ALA A 170 -12.89 -3.57 -13.24
C ALA A 170 -12.13 -4.02 -11.98
N ALA A 171 -12.23 -5.31 -11.63
CA ALA A 171 -11.45 -5.88 -10.53
C ALA A 171 -9.96 -5.77 -10.83
N ASN A 172 -9.50 -6.20 -12.01
CA ASN A 172 -8.09 -6.15 -12.42
C ASN A 172 -7.54 -4.72 -12.44
N ILE A 173 -8.25 -3.73 -12.99
CA ILE A 173 -7.81 -2.33 -12.99
C ILE A 173 -7.62 -1.81 -11.57
N THR A 174 -8.49 -2.21 -10.64
CA THR A 174 -8.47 -1.69 -9.27
C THR A 174 -7.42 -2.42 -8.40
N THR A 175 -7.09 -3.67 -8.69
CA THR A 175 -6.06 -4.45 -7.97
C THR A 175 -4.66 -4.28 -8.56
N LEU A 176 -4.55 -3.93 -9.84
CA LEU A 176 -3.27 -3.85 -10.56
C LEU A 176 -2.21 -2.98 -9.86
N PRO A 177 -2.50 -1.77 -9.34
CA PRO A 177 -1.48 -0.97 -8.65
C PRO A 177 -0.91 -1.68 -7.40
N LEU A 178 -1.75 -2.42 -6.67
CA LEU A 178 -1.30 -3.19 -5.50
C LEU A 178 -0.51 -4.42 -5.92
N VAL A 179 -0.96 -5.14 -6.97
CA VAL A 179 -0.24 -6.30 -7.50
C VAL A 179 1.16 -5.89 -7.97
N VAL A 180 1.28 -4.79 -8.70
CA VAL A 180 2.57 -4.30 -9.18
C VAL A 180 3.45 -3.80 -8.02
N LEU A 181 2.88 -3.13 -7.01
CA LEU A 181 3.63 -2.69 -5.83
C LEU A 181 4.21 -3.85 -5.01
N TYR A 182 3.40 -4.88 -4.73
CA TYR A 182 3.82 -5.98 -3.85
C TYR A 182 4.61 -7.07 -4.57
N PHE A 183 4.23 -7.40 -5.81
CA PHE A 183 4.83 -8.52 -6.55
C PHE A 183 5.78 -8.08 -7.65
N GLY A 184 5.86 -6.78 -7.98
CA GLY A 184 6.77 -6.25 -9.01
C GLY A 184 6.51 -6.79 -10.41
N ARG A 185 5.34 -7.38 -10.66
CA ARG A 185 5.00 -8.10 -11.90
C ARG A 185 3.63 -7.70 -12.41
N LEU A 186 3.50 -7.63 -13.73
CA LEU A 186 2.25 -7.42 -14.44
C LEU A 186 2.02 -8.59 -15.42
N SER A 187 0.99 -9.38 -15.18
CA SER A 187 0.61 -10.46 -16.09
C SER A 187 -0.32 -9.95 -17.19
N ILE A 188 0.14 -9.99 -18.44
CA ILE A 188 -0.66 -9.56 -19.60
C ILE A 188 -1.71 -10.63 -19.94
N VAL A 189 -1.35 -11.90 -19.78
CA VAL A 189 -2.21 -13.03 -20.13
C VAL A 189 -3.30 -13.31 -19.07
N SER A 190 -3.23 -12.66 -17.90
CA SER A 190 -4.15 -12.91 -16.78
C SER A 190 -5.63 -12.84 -17.14
N LEU A 191 -6.04 -11.87 -17.98
CA LEU A 191 -7.45 -11.80 -18.41
C LEU A 191 -7.86 -13.04 -19.23
N LEU A 192 -7.00 -13.45 -20.17
CA LEU A 192 -7.24 -14.63 -21.01
C LEU A 192 -7.28 -15.90 -20.17
N THR A 193 -6.28 -16.10 -19.31
CA THR A 193 -6.19 -17.28 -18.45
C THR A 193 -7.41 -17.36 -17.53
N ASN A 194 -7.80 -16.25 -16.87
CA ASN A 194 -8.98 -16.21 -16.00
C ASN A 194 -10.28 -16.58 -16.71
N VAL A 195 -10.52 -16.05 -17.91
CA VAL A 195 -11.73 -16.37 -18.69
C VAL A 195 -11.81 -17.87 -19.03
N LEU A 196 -10.66 -18.52 -19.28
CA LEU A 196 -10.59 -19.94 -19.64
C LEU A 196 -10.69 -20.89 -18.45
N ILE A 197 -10.20 -20.49 -17.27
CA ILE A 197 -10.19 -21.34 -16.06
C ILE A 197 -11.42 -21.13 -15.16
N LEU A 198 -12.03 -19.95 -15.16
CA LEU A 198 -13.11 -19.59 -14.23
C LEU A 198 -14.34 -20.52 -14.35
N PRO A 199 -14.78 -20.96 -15.54
CA PRO A 199 -15.89 -21.91 -15.67
C PRO A 199 -15.63 -23.27 -15.00
N ALA A 200 -14.36 -23.65 -14.82
CA ALA A 200 -13.98 -24.89 -14.18
C ALA A 200 -14.03 -24.81 -12.64
N GLN A 201 -14.05 -23.61 -12.05
CA GLN A 201 -13.97 -23.43 -10.59
C GLN A 201 -15.21 -23.94 -9.83
N PRO A 202 -16.47 -23.61 -10.23
CA PRO A 202 -17.64 -24.13 -9.56
C PRO A 202 -17.73 -25.68 -9.51
N PRO A 203 -17.52 -26.43 -10.61
CA PRO A 203 -17.56 -27.89 -10.55
C PRO A 203 -16.41 -28.48 -9.72
N ILE A 204 -15.19 -27.94 -9.79
CA ILE A 204 -14.08 -28.36 -8.90
C ILE A 204 -14.52 -28.29 -7.45
N MET A 205 -15.11 -27.15 -7.05
CA MET A 205 -15.40 -26.90 -5.67
C MET A 205 -16.63 -27.68 -5.16
N LEU A 206 -17.70 -27.76 -5.95
CA LEU A 206 -18.93 -28.47 -5.57
C LEU A 206 -18.73 -29.99 -5.58
N ALA A 207 -18.18 -30.53 -6.67
CA ALA A 207 -17.92 -31.97 -6.75
C ALA A 207 -16.76 -32.38 -5.84
N GLY A 208 -15.75 -31.54 -5.66
CA GLY A 208 -14.68 -31.78 -4.68
C GLY A 208 -15.22 -31.89 -3.26
N SER A 209 -16.03 -30.91 -2.83
CA SER A 209 -16.69 -30.94 -1.51
C SER A 209 -17.62 -32.15 -1.37
N GLY A 210 -18.43 -32.44 -2.40
CA GLY A 210 -19.31 -33.60 -2.42
C GLY A 210 -18.58 -34.94 -2.36
N GLY A 211 -17.44 -35.06 -3.05
CA GLY A 211 -16.59 -36.25 -3.03
C GLY A 211 -15.97 -36.49 -1.66
N VAL A 212 -15.51 -35.44 -0.97
CA VAL A 212 -15.02 -35.52 0.41
C VAL A 212 -16.12 -35.99 1.35
N VAL A 213 -17.32 -35.40 1.27
CA VAL A 213 -18.46 -35.80 2.10
C VAL A 213 -18.88 -37.24 1.85
N ALA A 214 -18.92 -37.68 0.58
CA ALA A 214 -19.23 -39.07 0.23
C ALA A 214 -18.17 -40.06 0.76
N GLY A 215 -16.89 -39.70 0.67
CA GLY A 215 -15.80 -40.48 1.24
C GLY A 215 -15.90 -40.59 2.76
N MET A 216 -16.17 -39.49 3.47
CA MET A 216 -16.39 -39.49 4.92
C MET A 216 -17.62 -40.30 5.35
N ALA A 217 -18.63 -40.41 4.49
CA ALA A 217 -19.82 -41.23 4.72
C ALA A 217 -19.60 -42.74 4.45
N GLY A 218 -18.39 -43.15 4.08
CA GLY A 218 -18.05 -44.55 3.76
C GLY A 218 -18.49 -45.01 2.36
N LEU A 219 -18.91 -44.09 1.48
CA LEU A 219 -19.32 -44.37 0.10
C LEU A 219 -18.15 -44.16 -0.87
N GLU A 220 -17.05 -44.87 -0.66
CA GLU A 220 -15.79 -44.67 -1.41
C GLU A 220 -15.94 -44.73 -2.94
N PRO A 221 -16.66 -45.70 -3.55
CA PRO A 221 -16.78 -45.77 -5.01
C PRO A 221 -17.54 -44.57 -5.60
N ILE A 222 -18.53 -44.06 -4.86
CA ILE A 222 -19.32 -42.89 -5.23
C ILE A 222 -18.47 -41.63 -5.07
N GLY A 223 -17.70 -41.53 -3.99
CA GLY A 223 -16.74 -40.46 -3.79
C GLY A 223 -15.71 -40.37 -4.92
N GLN A 224 -15.11 -41.49 -5.33
CA GLN A 224 -14.18 -41.55 -6.45
C GLN A 224 -14.82 -41.15 -7.78
N ALA A 225 -16.04 -41.63 -8.06
CA ALA A 225 -16.77 -41.26 -9.27
C ALA A 225 -17.08 -39.75 -9.32
N ILE A 226 -17.44 -39.15 -8.18
CA ILE A 226 -17.65 -37.70 -8.07
C ILE A 226 -16.33 -36.94 -8.28
N LEU A 227 -15.22 -37.43 -7.73
CA LEU A 227 -13.89 -36.80 -7.82
C LEU A 227 -13.26 -36.87 -9.23
N ALA A 228 -13.75 -37.73 -10.13
CA ALA A 228 -13.32 -37.75 -11.52
C ALA A 228 -13.61 -36.41 -12.24
N LEU A 229 -14.70 -35.73 -11.88
CA LEU A 229 -15.06 -34.43 -12.46
C LEU A 229 -14.08 -33.31 -12.04
N PRO A 230 -13.81 -33.09 -10.73
CA PRO A 230 -12.75 -32.19 -10.28
C PRO A 230 -11.39 -32.51 -10.91
N TRP A 231 -11.02 -33.78 -11.06
CA TRP A 231 -9.76 -34.14 -11.71
C TRP A 231 -9.68 -33.62 -13.15
N LEU A 232 -10.74 -33.81 -13.95
CA LEU A 232 -10.79 -33.31 -15.33
C LEU A 232 -10.69 -31.77 -15.38
N CYS A 233 -11.42 -31.08 -14.51
CA CYS A 233 -11.42 -29.63 -14.43
C CYS A 233 -10.08 -29.05 -13.93
N LEU A 234 -9.42 -29.74 -13.00
CA LEU A 234 -8.07 -29.39 -12.53
C LEU A 234 -7.03 -29.62 -13.62
N ALA A 235 -7.10 -30.76 -14.33
CA ALA A 235 -6.23 -31.03 -15.47
C ALA A 235 -6.38 -29.95 -16.56
N TRP A 236 -7.60 -29.55 -16.88
CA TRP A 236 -7.86 -28.42 -17.78
C TRP A 236 -7.19 -27.14 -17.27
N THR A 237 -7.40 -26.79 -16.01
CA THR A 237 -6.85 -25.57 -15.41
C THR A 237 -5.32 -25.54 -15.49
N VAL A 238 -4.66 -26.64 -15.10
CA VAL A 238 -3.19 -26.75 -15.15
C VAL A 238 -2.65 -26.63 -16.57
N ASN A 239 -3.28 -27.31 -17.54
CA ASN A 239 -2.85 -27.23 -18.94
C ASN A 239 -2.99 -25.81 -19.51
N ILE A 240 -4.09 -25.11 -19.20
CA ILE A 240 -4.30 -23.73 -19.64
C ILE A 240 -3.28 -22.77 -18.99
N VAL A 241 -2.97 -22.94 -17.70
CA VAL A 241 -1.95 -22.14 -17.01
C VAL A 241 -0.57 -22.39 -17.63
N GLN A 242 -0.17 -23.64 -17.84
CA GLN A 242 1.09 -24.00 -18.51
C GLN A 242 1.18 -23.41 -19.92
N TRP A 243 0.12 -23.54 -20.71
CA TRP A 243 0.06 -23.01 -22.06
C TRP A 243 0.20 -21.48 -22.07
N THR A 244 -0.57 -20.79 -21.24
CA THR A 244 -0.54 -19.31 -21.18
C THR A 244 0.74 -18.76 -20.57
N ALA A 245 1.36 -19.48 -19.63
CA ALA A 245 2.67 -19.14 -19.06
C ALA A 245 3.80 -19.26 -20.08
N SER A 246 3.70 -20.19 -21.05
CA SER A 246 4.70 -20.37 -22.10
C SER A 246 4.72 -19.25 -23.16
N LEU A 247 3.73 -18.36 -23.16
CA LEU A 247 3.65 -17.27 -24.14
C LEU A 247 4.72 -16.20 -23.87
N PRO A 248 5.44 -15.73 -24.91
CA PRO A 248 6.45 -14.69 -24.76
C PRO A 248 5.79 -13.39 -24.26
N GLY A 249 6.29 -12.86 -23.15
CA GLY A 249 5.70 -11.68 -22.49
C GLY A 249 4.48 -11.97 -21.61
N ALA A 250 4.26 -13.21 -21.18
CA ALA A 250 3.19 -13.57 -20.25
C ALA A 250 3.20 -12.68 -18.98
N SER A 251 4.39 -12.40 -18.45
CA SER A 251 4.61 -11.47 -17.33
C SER A 251 5.68 -10.43 -17.67
N LEU A 252 5.39 -9.16 -17.40
CA LEU A 252 6.35 -8.07 -17.41
C LEU A 252 6.79 -7.77 -15.98
N GLU A 253 8.10 -7.77 -15.74
CA GLU A 253 8.66 -7.28 -14.48
C GLU A 253 8.73 -5.76 -14.51
N ILE A 254 8.13 -5.11 -13.51
CA ILE A 254 8.10 -3.65 -13.38
C ILE A 254 8.96 -3.28 -12.18
N ALA A 255 10.20 -2.86 -12.46
CA ALA A 255 11.09 -2.33 -11.43
C ALA A 255 10.74 -0.87 -11.10
N GLY A 256 10.81 -0.49 -9.82
CA GLY A 256 10.68 0.90 -9.37
C GLY A 256 9.25 1.42 -9.18
N PHE A 257 8.24 0.55 -9.15
CA PHE A 257 6.87 0.95 -8.83
C PHE A 257 6.71 1.20 -7.31
N GLY A 258 7.08 2.39 -6.86
CA GLY A 258 6.95 2.80 -5.46
C GLY A 258 5.56 3.31 -5.07
N LEU A 259 5.38 3.64 -3.80
CA LEU A 259 4.16 4.27 -3.27
C LEU A 259 3.65 5.48 -4.08
N PRO A 260 4.52 6.40 -4.57
CA PRO A 260 4.06 7.53 -5.38
C PRO A 260 3.41 7.10 -6.70
N ALA A 261 3.96 6.08 -7.36
CA ALA A 261 3.42 5.55 -8.60
C ALA A 261 2.06 4.84 -8.37
N MET A 262 1.92 4.13 -7.25
CA MET A 262 0.65 3.55 -6.84
C MET A 262 -0.42 4.64 -6.62
N LEU A 263 -0.10 5.67 -5.83
CA LEU A 263 -1.02 6.76 -5.54
C LEU A 263 -1.39 7.55 -6.80
N ALA A 264 -0.42 7.82 -7.69
CA ALA A 264 -0.67 8.45 -8.98
C ALA A 264 -1.61 7.61 -9.85
N THR A 265 -1.46 6.28 -9.85
CA THR A 265 -2.31 5.36 -10.60
C THR A 265 -3.74 5.36 -10.07
N TYR A 266 -3.94 5.27 -8.75
CA TYR A 266 -5.27 5.39 -8.15
C TYR A 266 -5.91 6.75 -8.37
N ALA A 267 -5.12 7.83 -8.31
CA ALA A 267 -5.59 9.17 -8.65
C ALA A 267 -6.03 9.24 -10.11
N ALA A 268 -5.28 8.65 -11.05
CA ALA A 268 -5.67 8.57 -12.45
C ALA A 268 -7.00 7.80 -12.65
N ILE A 269 -7.17 6.65 -12.00
CA ILE A 269 -8.43 5.89 -12.02
C ILE A 269 -9.60 6.74 -11.49
N ALA A 270 -9.41 7.43 -10.36
CA ALA A 270 -10.41 8.29 -9.77
C ALA A 270 -10.77 9.48 -10.68
N VAL A 271 -9.76 10.10 -11.31
CA VAL A 271 -9.94 11.22 -12.25
C VAL A 271 -10.71 10.80 -13.49
N VAL A 272 -10.37 9.65 -14.08
CA VAL A 272 -11.08 9.10 -15.24
C VAL A 272 -12.53 8.81 -14.89
N LYS A 273 -12.78 8.16 -13.75
CA LYS A 273 -14.12 7.82 -13.29
C LYS A 273 -14.98 9.05 -13.03
N GLU A 274 -14.45 10.02 -12.30
CA GLU A 274 -15.20 11.19 -11.82
C GLU A 274 -14.96 12.43 -12.67
N ARG A 275 -14.48 12.29 -13.91
CA ARG A 275 -14.12 13.41 -14.81
C ARG A 275 -15.20 14.49 -14.85
N SER A 276 -16.46 14.09 -14.96
CA SER A 276 -17.61 15.01 -15.01
C SER A 276 -17.91 15.70 -13.67
N ARG A 277 -17.65 15.05 -12.53
CA ARG A 277 -17.84 15.60 -11.19
C ARG A 277 -16.66 16.50 -10.80
N LEU A 278 -15.45 16.12 -11.17
CA LEU A 278 -14.23 16.90 -11.01
C LEU A 278 -14.23 18.16 -11.86
N GLN A 279 -14.77 18.11 -13.10
CA GLN A 279 -15.01 19.31 -13.89
C GLN A 279 -15.95 20.27 -13.16
N ARG A 280 -17.09 19.78 -12.65
CA ARG A 280 -18.01 20.63 -11.85
C ARG A 280 -17.39 21.16 -10.56
N LEU A 281 -16.60 20.35 -9.85
CA LEU A 281 -15.88 20.79 -8.65
C LEU A 281 -14.81 21.83 -9.00
N GLY A 282 -14.09 21.64 -10.10
CA GLY A 282 -13.12 22.58 -10.64
C GLY A 282 -13.77 23.90 -11.07
N ASP A 283 -14.95 23.85 -11.70
CA ASP A 283 -15.71 25.04 -12.07
C ASP A 283 -16.22 25.78 -10.83
N ARG A 284 -16.67 25.05 -9.79
CA ARG A 284 -17.05 25.63 -8.50
C ARG A 284 -15.85 26.19 -7.73
N PHE A 285 -14.70 25.51 -7.76
CA PHE A 285 -13.47 25.98 -7.15
C PHE A 285 -12.94 27.21 -7.89
N ARG A 286 -12.97 27.25 -9.21
CA ARG A 286 -12.65 28.44 -10.01
C ARG A 286 -13.58 29.60 -9.68
N ALA A 287 -14.89 29.35 -9.55
CA ALA A 287 -15.85 30.37 -9.14
C ALA A 287 -15.65 30.85 -7.69
N TRP A 288 -15.23 29.95 -6.79
CA TRP A 288 -14.91 30.28 -5.40
C TRP A 288 -13.56 31.01 -5.26
N ALA A 289 -12.53 30.57 -5.97
CA ALA A 289 -11.21 31.20 -6.02
C ALA A 289 -11.21 32.54 -6.77
N ALA A 290 -12.22 32.77 -7.62
CA ALA A 290 -12.50 34.07 -8.22
C ALA A 290 -13.14 35.08 -7.24
N HIS A 291 -13.44 34.69 -5.99
CA HIS A 291 -13.88 35.65 -4.98
C HIS A 291 -12.72 36.55 -4.52
N ASP A 292 -12.97 37.86 -4.46
CA ASP A 292 -11.97 38.89 -4.12
C ASP A 292 -11.20 38.67 -2.82
N TRP A 293 -11.82 38.03 -1.82
CA TRP A 293 -11.16 37.75 -0.55
C TRP A 293 -10.08 36.67 -0.67
N TRP A 294 -10.22 35.71 -1.60
CA TRP A 294 -9.20 34.68 -1.89
C TRP A 294 -7.99 35.25 -2.63
N GLN A 295 -8.21 36.17 -3.57
CA GLN A 295 -7.09 36.84 -4.26
C GLN A 295 -6.28 37.76 -3.33
N ARG A 296 -6.90 38.28 -2.26
CA ARG A 296 -6.20 39.03 -1.21
C ARG A 296 -5.41 38.11 -0.27
N LEU A 297 -5.96 36.94 0.08
CA LEU A 297 -5.30 35.93 0.93
C LEU A 297 -4.16 35.18 0.22
N VAL A 298 -4.27 34.96 -1.09
CA VAL A 298 -3.20 34.40 -1.95
C VAL A 298 -2.53 35.51 -2.76
N SER A 299 -2.43 36.70 -2.18
CA SER A 299 -1.56 37.72 -2.75
C SER A 299 -0.13 37.16 -2.80
N PRO A 300 0.68 37.49 -3.82
CA PRO A 300 2.07 37.05 -3.89
C PRO A 300 2.83 37.35 -2.58
N ALA A 301 2.52 38.47 -1.93
CA ALA A 301 3.06 38.84 -0.62
C ALA A 301 2.70 37.86 0.51
N ALA A 302 1.45 37.38 0.58
CA ALA A 302 1.02 36.41 1.59
C ALA A 302 1.62 35.02 1.35
N VAL A 303 1.73 34.59 0.09
CA VAL A 303 2.37 33.32 -0.28
C VAL A 303 3.87 33.38 -0.01
N SER A 304 4.54 34.47 -0.40
CA SER A 304 5.95 34.70 -0.10
C SER A 304 6.21 34.80 1.41
N GLY A 305 5.32 35.44 2.16
CA GLY A 305 5.39 35.51 3.62
C GLY A 305 5.23 34.14 4.29
N LEU A 306 4.27 33.33 3.84
CA LEU A 306 4.08 31.97 4.33
C LEU A 306 5.25 31.06 3.96
N ALA A 307 5.77 31.16 2.74
CA ALA A 307 6.94 30.40 2.30
C ALA A 307 8.17 30.78 3.13
N LEU A 308 8.43 32.07 3.34
CA LEU A 308 9.55 32.55 4.14
C LEU A 308 9.43 32.11 5.60
N THR A 309 8.25 32.24 6.22
CA THR A 309 8.02 31.79 7.60
C THR A 309 8.18 30.29 7.74
N THR A 310 7.74 29.50 6.73
CA THR A 310 7.94 28.04 6.72
C THR A 310 9.41 27.68 6.57
N ILE A 311 10.15 28.34 5.68
CA ILE A 311 11.60 28.14 5.51
C ILE A 311 12.35 28.48 6.79
N LEU A 312 12.03 29.61 7.43
CA LEU A 312 12.66 30.02 8.69
C LEU A 312 12.30 29.07 9.85
N ALA A 313 11.03 28.65 9.96
CA ALA A 313 10.60 27.70 10.98
C ALA A 313 11.28 26.33 10.82
N TRP A 314 11.41 25.85 9.57
CA TRP A 314 12.10 24.61 9.27
C TRP A 314 13.60 24.71 9.58
N SER A 315 14.24 25.81 9.15
CA SER A 315 15.66 26.07 9.38
C SER A 315 15.99 26.18 10.88
N ALA A 316 15.14 26.85 11.66
CA ALA A 316 15.26 26.91 13.11
C ALA A 316 15.04 25.53 13.77
N GLY A 317 14.07 24.75 13.28
CA GLY A 317 13.80 23.40 13.78
C GLY A 317 14.95 22.42 13.52
N SER A 318 15.57 22.48 12.34
CA SER A 318 16.73 21.63 11.99
C SER A 318 18.00 21.99 12.75
N ALA A 319 18.08 23.21 13.29
CA ALA A 319 19.22 23.70 14.06
C ALA A 319 19.13 23.36 15.56
N LEU A 320 18.01 22.80 16.03
CA LEU A 320 17.87 22.39 17.42
C LEU A 320 18.70 21.14 17.71
N PRO A 321 19.21 20.98 18.95
CA PRO A 321 19.90 19.75 19.36
C PRO A 321 18.99 18.53 19.15
N ASP A 322 19.46 17.53 18.43
CA ASP A 322 18.74 16.29 18.14
C ASP A 322 18.85 15.24 19.27
N GLY A 323 19.43 15.63 20.40
CA GLY A 323 19.69 14.75 21.55
C GLY A 323 20.88 13.80 21.36
N ARG A 324 21.73 14.02 20.34
CA ARG A 324 22.94 13.23 20.10
C ARG A 324 24.20 14.06 20.31
N LEU A 325 25.32 13.37 20.50
CA LEU A 325 26.64 13.97 20.53
C LEU A 325 27.15 14.08 19.09
N HIS A 326 27.51 15.30 18.68
CA HIS A 326 28.12 15.55 17.37
C HIS A 326 29.55 16.02 17.54
N LEU A 327 30.44 15.51 16.68
CA LEU A 327 31.83 15.92 16.60
C LEU A 327 32.14 16.27 15.15
N TRP A 328 32.56 17.51 14.91
CA TRP A 328 33.02 17.97 13.61
C TRP A 328 34.53 18.21 13.67
N PHE A 329 35.25 17.49 12.83
CA PHE A 329 36.66 17.76 12.57
C PHE A 329 36.71 18.77 11.42
N LEU A 330 37.03 20.01 11.77
CA LEU A 330 37.01 21.17 10.87
C LEU A 330 38.28 21.18 10.02
N ASP A 331 38.14 21.42 8.72
CA ASP A 331 39.28 21.55 7.81
C ASP A 331 39.88 22.97 7.92
N VAL A 332 40.69 23.17 8.97
CA VAL A 332 41.36 24.45 9.26
C VAL A 332 42.72 24.60 8.55
N GLY A 333 43.02 23.69 7.61
CA GLY A 333 44.29 23.62 6.90
C GLY A 333 45.39 22.95 7.71
N GLN A 334 46.14 23.73 8.49
CA GLN A 334 47.23 23.22 9.35
C GLN A 334 46.83 23.28 10.82
N GLY A 335 47.09 22.18 11.54
CA GLY A 335 46.74 21.96 12.94
C GLY A 335 45.37 21.31 13.11
N ASP A 336 44.79 21.45 14.29
CA ASP A 336 43.50 20.87 14.65
C ASP A 336 42.42 21.94 14.88
N GLY A 337 41.17 21.56 14.55
CA GLY A 337 39.97 22.31 14.90
C GLY A 337 38.82 21.34 15.06
N ILE A 338 38.30 21.18 16.28
CA ILE A 338 37.24 20.21 16.57
C ILE A 338 36.10 20.91 17.29
N LEU A 339 34.93 20.95 16.66
CA LEU A 339 33.69 21.39 17.30
C LEU A 339 32.96 20.17 17.87
N ILE A 340 32.53 20.25 19.12
CA ILE A 340 31.72 19.24 19.79
C ILE A 340 30.41 19.89 20.20
N GLN A 341 29.28 19.30 19.81
CA GLN A 341 27.97 19.65 20.33
C GLN A 341 27.42 18.51 21.18
N THR A 342 27.13 18.77 22.45
CA THR A 342 26.57 17.79 23.36
C THR A 342 25.10 17.49 23.05
N PRO A 343 24.55 16.36 23.56
CA PRO A 343 23.10 16.08 23.49
C PRO A 343 22.21 17.19 24.07
N SER A 344 22.75 17.99 25.00
CA SER A 344 22.05 19.13 25.61
C SER A 344 22.22 20.45 24.85
N GLY A 345 22.94 20.44 23.73
CA GLY A 345 23.18 21.60 22.87
C GLY A 345 24.38 22.46 23.27
N ARG A 346 25.21 22.02 24.22
CA ARG A 346 26.43 22.77 24.60
C ARG A 346 27.52 22.61 23.56
N GLN A 347 28.27 23.66 23.31
CA GLN A 347 29.26 23.73 22.24
C GLN A 347 30.66 23.90 22.81
N VAL A 348 31.55 22.99 22.44
CA VAL A 348 32.96 23.01 22.84
C VAL A 348 33.80 23.07 21.57
N LEU A 349 34.68 24.06 21.46
CA LEU A 349 35.64 24.14 20.37
C LEU A 349 37.04 23.85 20.92
N ILE A 350 37.68 22.85 20.33
CA ILE A 350 39.05 22.43 20.65
C ILE A 350 39.94 22.89 19.51
N ASP A 351 40.95 23.70 19.85
CA ASP A 351 41.87 24.39 18.93
C ASP A 351 41.14 25.17 17.82
N GLY A 352 41.90 25.78 16.91
CA GLY A 352 41.34 26.59 15.83
C GLY A 352 42.10 26.56 14.51
N GLY A 353 43.28 25.96 14.44
CA GLY A 353 44.13 26.09 13.26
C GLY A 353 44.97 27.38 13.22
N ALA A 354 45.78 27.49 12.16
CA ALA A 354 46.57 28.70 11.87
C ALA A 354 45.75 29.84 11.24
N SER A 355 44.64 29.53 10.57
CA SER A 355 43.89 30.47 9.72
C SER A 355 42.50 30.79 10.30
N PRO A 356 42.26 32.01 10.81
CA PRO A 356 40.94 32.45 11.24
C PRO A 356 39.89 32.33 10.14
N GLU A 357 40.28 32.60 8.89
CA GLU A 357 39.39 32.54 7.74
C GLU A 357 38.88 31.12 7.48
N ALA A 358 39.78 30.12 7.57
CA ALA A 358 39.42 28.71 7.43
C ALA A 358 38.50 28.26 8.57
N LEU A 359 38.86 28.59 9.82
CA LEU A 359 38.06 28.26 11.00
C LEU A 359 36.65 28.83 10.92
N PHE A 360 36.50 30.11 10.58
CA PHE A 360 35.18 30.74 10.48
C PHE A 360 34.35 30.22 9.29
N SER A 361 35.00 29.81 8.20
CA SER A 361 34.32 29.15 7.07
C SER A 361 33.71 27.82 7.51
N GLU A 362 34.52 26.99 8.18
CA GLU A 362 34.09 25.67 8.65
C GLU A 362 33.02 25.77 9.76
N LEU A 363 33.21 26.68 10.73
CA LEU A 363 32.18 26.98 11.74
C LEU A 363 30.87 27.46 11.10
N GLY A 364 30.94 28.28 10.05
CA GLY A 364 29.77 28.73 9.29
C GLY A 364 29.06 27.63 8.49
N ALA A 365 29.76 26.53 8.18
CA ALA A 365 29.18 25.38 7.49
C ALA A 365 28.42 24.45 8.46
N VAL A 366 28.85 24.38 9.72
CA VAL A 366 28.28 23.45 10.73
C VAL A 366 27.35 24.13 11.73
N MET A 367 27.52 25.43 11.97
CA MET A 367 26.67 26.20 12.88
C MET A 367 25.66 27.06 12.10
N PRO A 368 24.44 27.27 12.64
CA PRO A 368 23.50 28.23 12.08
C PRO A 368 24.09 29.64 12.05
N PHE A 369 23.80 30.42 11.00
CA PHE A 369 24.41 31.76 10.83
C PHE A 369 24.13 32.75 11.99
N TRP A 370 23.06 32.51 12.74
CA TRP A 370 22.63 33.29 13.90
C TRP A 370 23.21 32.79 15.22
N ASP A 371 23.71 31.56 15.27
CA ASP A 371 24.34 31.03 16.47
C ASP A 371 25.76 31.58 16.57
N ARG A 372 26.00 32.29 17.66
CA ARG A 372 27.27 32.95 17.96
C ARG A 372 27.75 32.57 19.35
N THR A 373 27.36 31.41 19.87
CA THR A 373 27.69 30.99 21.23
C THR A 373 28.62 29.80 21.23
N ILE A 374 29.68 29.86 22.04
CA ILE A 374 30.57 28.74 22.30
C ILE A 374 30.71 28.63 23.83
N ASP A 375 30.28 27.52 24.41
CA ASP A 375 30.28 27.35 25.86
C ASP A 375 31.70 27.16 26.41
N LEU A 376 32.57 26.48 25.65
CA LEU A 376 33.93 26.20 26.08
C LEU A 376 34.92 26.26 24.92
N LEU A 377 35.96 27.07 25.07
CA LEU A 377 37.19 26.96 24.28
C LEU A 377 38.22 26.12 25.02
N LEU A 378 38.83 25.19 24.31
CA LEU A 378 39.93 24.38 24.82
C LEU A 378 41.12 24.52 23.89
N LEU A 379 42.26 24.95 24.44
CA LEU A 379 43.53 25.02 23.73
C LEU A 379 44.44 23.87 24.18
N THR A 380 44.83 23.01 23.26
CA THR A 380 45.67 21.84 23.56
C THR A 380 47.12 22.25 23.86
N HIS A 381 47.69 23.12 23.03
CA HIS A 381 49.05 23.65 23.15
C HIS A 381 49.19 25.00 22.40
N PRO A 382 50.20 25.82 22.70
CA PRO A 382 50.28 27.21 22.23
C PRO A 382 50.88 27.38 20.83
N ASP A 383 51.05 26.31 20.05
CA ASP A 383 51.63 26.41 18.72
C ASP A 383 50.69 27.20 17.79
N GLY A 384 51.27 27.99 16.90
CA GLY A 384 50.51 28.93 16.06
C GLY A 384 49.48 28.27 15.16
N ASP A 385 49.70 27.01 14.77
CA ASP A 385 48.74 26.21 14.01
C ASP A 385 47.61 25.62 14.85
N HIS A 386 47.56 25.86 16.16
CA HIS A 386 46.41 25.52 17.01
C HIS A 386 45.76 26.76 17.64
N MET A 387 46.57 27.75 18.03
CA MET A 387 46.14 28.90 18.81
C MET A 387 45.70 30.11 17.98
N ALA A 388 46.34 30.37 16.84
CA ALA A 388 46.23 31.67 16.16
C ALA A 388 44.81 32.00 15.70
N ALA A 389 44.10 31.04 15.10
CA ALA A 389 42.71 31.24 14.70
C ALA A 389 41.75 31.24 15.90
N GLN A 390 42.06 30.46 16.94
CA GLN A 390 41.23 30.36 18.13
C GLN A 390 41.20 31.68 18.94
N ALA A 391 42.31 32.42 18.95
CA ALA A 391 42.41 33.76 19.52
C ALA A 391 41.42 34.78 18.93
N GLU A 392 40.99 34.59 17.68
CA GLU A 392 40.00 35.47 17.04
C GLU A 392 38.55 35.12 17.37
N ILE A 393 38.28 33.96 17.98
CA ILE A 393 36.92 33.50 18.27
C ILE A 393 36.12 34.53 19.10
N PRO A 394 36.65 35.12 20.19
CA PRO A 394 35.92 36.10 20.99
C PRO A 394 35.50 37.37 20.21
N ALA A 395 36.14 37.66 19.07
CA ALA A 395 35.77 38.79 18.24
C ALA A 395 34.45 38.56 17.47
N ARG A 396 34.02 37.30 17.29
CA ARG A 396 32.83 36.92 16.50
C ARG A 396 31.83 36.06 17.26
N TYR A 397 32.25 35.39 18.32
CA TYR A 397 31.44 34.48 19.14
C TYR A 397 31.51 34.88 20.61
N GLN A 398 30.40 34.71 21.31
CA GLN A 398 30.31 34.81 22.76
C GLN A 398 30.83 33.51 23.37
N VAL A 399 31.97 33.62 24.06
CA VAL A 399 32.62 32.51 24.73
C VAL A 399 32.28 32.55 26.22
N THR A 400 31.75 31.46 26.76
CA THR A 400 31.40 31.39 28.20
C THR A 400 32.62 31.08 29.07
N GLN A 401 33.47 30.15 28.63
CA GLN A 401 34.68 29.76 29.33
C GLN A 401 35.77 29.38 28.35
N ALA A 402 37.03 29.62 28.71
CA ALA A 402 38.20 29.16 27.98
C ALA A 402 39.15 28.41 28.93
N ILE A 403 39.75 27.33 28.46
CA ILE A 403 40.69 26.48 29.22
C ILE A 403 41.93 26.26 28.36
N HIS A 404 43.10 26.48 28.95
CA HIS A 404 44.40 26.21 28.34
C HIS A 404 45.32 25.56 29.37
N THR A 405 46.45 25.03 28.90
CA THR A 405 47.45 24.42 29.78
C THR A 405 48.33 25.48 30.46
N ALA A 406 48.90 25.14 31.61
CA ALA A 406 49.88 25.99 32.29
C ALA A 406 51.15 26.24 31.44
N HIS A 407 51.43 25.38 30.46
CA HIS A 407 52.51 25.57 29.50
C HIS A 407 52.15 26.64 28.46
N ALA A 408 50.92 26.63 27.94
CA ALA A 408 50.42 27.69 27.07
C ALA A 408 50.46 29.06 27.77
N ALA A 409 50.19 29.08 29.08
CA ALA A 409 50.26 30.28 29.92
C ALA A 409 51.68 30.85 30.15
N GLN A 410 52.71 30.22 29.59
CA GLN A 410 54.11 30.67 29.69
C GLN A 410 54.71 30.92 28.31
N HIS A 411 53.92 30.70 27.25
CA HIS A 411 54.39 30.85 25.88
C HIS A 411 54.45 32.34 25.52
N PRO A 412 55.46 32.81 24.76
CA PRO A 412 55.57 34.22 24.35
C PRO A 412 54.32 34.76 23.66
N ASP A 413 53.63 33.88 22.94
CA ASP A 413 52.45 34.20 22.15
C ASP A 413 51.13 34.11 22.95
N GLU A 414 51.17 33.82 24.26
CA GLU A 414 49.98 33.83 25.13
C GLU A 414 49.22 35.16 25.03
N THR A 415 49.93 36.28 24.86
CA THR A 415 49.28 37.61 24.72
C THR A 415 48.32 37.73 23.54
N LEU A 416 48.37 36.81 22.57
CA LEU A 416 47.45 36.73 21.45
C LEU A 416 46.10 36.09 21.83
N TRP A 417 46.05 35.25 22.88
CA TRP A 417 44.90 34.44 23.29
C TRP A 417 44.34 34.92 24.64
#